data_AF-A0A9D1V8I7-F1
#
_entry.id   AF-A0A9D1V8I7-F1
#
_cell.length_a   1.000
_cell.length_b   1.000
_cell.length_c   1.000
_cell.angle_alpha   90.00
_cell.angle_beta   90.00
_cell.angle_gamma   90.00
#
_symmetry.space_group_name_H-M   'P 1'
#
loop_
_entity.id
_entity.type
_entity.pdbx_description
1 polymer ?
#
loop_
_entity_poly.entity_id
_entity_poly.type
_entity_poly.pdbx_seq_one_letter_code
_entity_poly.pdbx_strand_id
1 'polypeptide(L)'
;MKPLFLDEYELTASMPLRALEKLGDGGVSVYDVQKIAPGKLKFRAKSKESEKIFAILRGSCYTVNKYGSVGLKRRLQKLVKRPGAIAAALLVCLLAAAANLFVLRVEVDGSVRYASQTQEILREEGLYLFSAYSEQTAERVRARLMRLSGVAFVTLEKEGCVLRVTFQESEETPVPQRETQLTAPCDGVLQELTVLRGVPLVQEGEKVSAGQKLADCGEGESFAVARAVLSCEGVYTYACGDAQGAKARAVAKAVFLSGGTPVKYEVALTGGGGKFLYTVRLQYLLRLGVNFGENE
;
A
#
# COMPACT_ATOMS: atom_id res chain seq x y z
N MET A 1 -37.04 -28.07 -15.85
CA MET A 1 -36.36 -28.18 -14.53
C MET A 1 -37.40 -28.47 -13.45
N LYS A 2 -37.19 -29.48 -12.59
CA LYS A 2 -38.12 -29.78 -11.48
C LYS A 2 -38.00 -28.67 -10.40
N PRO A 3 -39.08 -27.98 -10.01
CA PRO A 3 -38.98 -26.89 -9.03
C PRO A 3 -38.65 -27.42 -7.63
N LEU A 4 -37.82 -26.66 -6.90
CA LEU A 4 -37.34 -27.00 -5.54
C LEU A 4 -38.44 -26.97 -4.47
N PHE A 5 -39.55 -26.28 -4.73
CA PHE A 5 -40.66 -26.10 -3.80
C PHE A 5 -41.96 -26.66 -4.40
N LEU A 6 -42.26 -27.91 -4.05
CA LEU A 6 -43.45 -28.64 -4.51
C LEU A 6 -44.37 -28.92 -3.32
N ASP A 7 -45.65 -28.67 -3.51
CA ASP A 7 -46.71 -29.12 -2.61
C ASP A 7 -47.46 -30.29 -3.25
N GLU A 8 -47.88 -31.25 -2.43
CA GLU A 8 -48.60 -32.44 -2.84
C GLU A 8 -50.09 -32.26 -2.56
N TYR A 9 -50.88 -32.46 -3.61
CA TYR A 9 -52.32 -32.30 -3.62
C TYR A 9 -52.98 -33.63 -3.96
N GLU A 10 -54.07 -33.92 -3.28
CA GLU A 10 -55.00 -34.98 -3.64
C GLU A 10 -56.28 -34.34 -4.17
N LEU A 11 -56.65 -34.71 -5.39
CA LEU A 11 -57.83 -34.26 -6.07
C LEU A 11 -58.81 -35.41 -6.20
N THR A 12 -60.02 -35.19 -5.67
CA THR A 12 -61.15 -36.09 -5.81
C THR A 12 -62.13 -35.49 -6.80
N ALA A 13 -62.38 -36.18 -7.90
CA ALA A 13 -63.23 -35.73 -9.00
C ALA A 13 -63.89 -36.92 -9.71
N SER A 14 -65.11 -36.71 -10.22
CA SER A 14 -65.80 -37.70 -11.08
C SER A 14 -65.07 -37.94 -12.40
N MET A 15 -64.39 -36.91 -12.94
CA MET A 15 -63.51 -36.98 -14.10
C MET A 15 -62.16 -36.32 -13.77
N PRO A 16 -61.16 -37.08 -13.28
CA PRO A 16 -59.88 -36.51 -12.83
C PRO A 16 -59.00 -36.00 -13.98
N LEU A 17 -59.13 -36.53 -15.20
CA LEU A 17 -58.38 -36.07 -16.37
C LEU A 17 -58.80 -34.65 -16.79
N ARG A 18 -60.10 -34.38 -16.83
CA ARG A 18 -60.64 -33.04 -17.15
C ARG A 18 -60.23 -31.98 -16.13
N ALA A 19 -60.06 -32.38 -14.87
CA ALA A 19 -59.54 -31.49 -13.85
C ALA A 19 -58.05 -31.15 -14.07
N LEU A 20 -57.25 -32.08 -14.60
CA LEU A 20 -55.85 -31.82 -14.97
C LEU A 20 -55.73 -30.89 -16.18
N GLU A 21 -56.56 -31.09 -17.21
CA GLU A 21 -56.61 -30.21 -18.37
C GLU A 21 -56.95 -28.79 -17.96
N LYS A 22 -57.98 -28.61 -17.11
CA LYS A 22 -58.37 -27.30 -16.57
C LYS A 22 -57.25 -26.62 -15.78
N LEU A 23 -56.41 -27.39 -15.08
CA LEU A 23 -55.23 -26.86 -14.38
C LEU A 23 -54.13 -26.44 -15.37
N GLY A 24 -53.95 -27.20 -16.46
CA GLY A 24 -53.05 -26.85 -17.55
C GLY A 24 -53.47 -25.57 -18.28
N ASP A 25 -54.76 -25.45 -18.64
CA ASP A 25 -55.34 -24.27 -19.28
C ASP A 25 -55.23 -23.02 -18.39
N GLY A 26 -55.34 -23.20 -17.07
CA GLY A 26 -55.11 -22.15 -16.07
C GLY A 26 -53.64 -21.79 -15.83
N GLY A 27 -52.71 -22.38 -16.60
CA GLY A 27 -51.28 -22.08 -16.53
C GLY A 27 -50.57 -22.64 -15.30
N VAL A 28 -51.12 -23.67 -14.65
CA VAL A 28 -50.50 -24.34 -13.50
C VAL A 28 -49.68 -25.52 -13.99
N SER A 29 -48.40 -25.55 -13.63
CA SER A 29 -47.52 -26.68 -13.99
C SER A 29 -47.70 -27.83 -13.01
N VAL A 30 -48.29 -28.93 -13.48
CA VAL A 30 -48.51 -30.15 -12.70
C VAL A 30 -47.35 -31.14 -12.92
N TYR A 31 -46.85 -31.72 -11.83
CA TYR A 31 -45.72 -32.64 -11.81
C TYR A 31 -46.10 -33.94 -11.09
N ASP A 32 -45.51 -35.07 -11.50
CA ASP A 32 -45.63 -36.39 -10.84
C ASP A 32 -47.08 -36.78 -10.53
N VAL A 33 -47.87 -36.94 -11.60
CA VAL A 33 -49.28 -37.32 -11.55
C VAL A 33 -49.41 -38.82 -11.32
N GLN A 34 -50.11 -39.21 -10.26
CA GLN A 34 -50.36 -40.61 -9.90
C GLN A 34 -51.86 -40.84 -9.68
N LYS A 35 -52.43 -41.81 -10.38
CA LYS A 35 -53.82 -42.23 -10.20
C LYS A 35 -53.88 -43.25 -9.07
N ILE A 36 -54.68 -42.97 -8.03
CA ILE A 36 -54.83 -43.85 -6.85
C ILE A 36 -56.12 -44.64 -6.94
N ALA A 37 -57.18 -44.02 -7.47
CA ALA A 37 -58.49 -44.63 -7.61
C ALA A 37 -59.24 -44.03 -8.82
N PRO A 38 -60.35 -44.64 -9.28
CA PRO A 38 -61.11 -44.16 -10.45
C PRO A 38 -61.58 -42.70 -10.35
N GLY A 39 -61.69 -42.12 -9.14
CA GLY A 39 -62.00 -40.71 -8.92
C GLY A 39 -61.01 -39.96 -8.03
N LYS A 40 -59.80 -40.50 -7.81
CA LYS A 40 -58.77 -39.88 -6.95
C LYS A 40 -57.42 -39.83 -7.64
N LEU A 41 -56.82 -38.65 -7.63
CA LEU A 41 -55.55 -38.37 -8.28
C LEU A 41 -54.64 -37.59 -7.34
N LYS A 42 -53.39 -38.04 -7.20
CA LYS A 42 -52.34 -37.26 -6.55
C LYS A 42 -51.49 -36.57 -7.59
N PHE A 43 -51.19 -35.31 -7.33
CA PHE A 43 -50.27 -34.55 -8.16
C PHE A 43 -49.46 -33.59 -7.31
N ARG A 44 -48.30 -33.18 -7.84
CA ARG A 44 -47.46 -32.16 -7.23
C ARG A 44 -47.53 -30.89 -8.05
N ALA A 45 -47.62 -29.76 -7.37
CA ALA A 45 -47.59 -28.46 -8.03
C ALA A 45 -46.67 -27.50 -7.27
N LYS A 46 -46.26 -26.42 -7.93
CA LYS A 46 -45.37 -25.43 -7.32
C LYS A 46 -46.09 -24.72 -6.16
N SER A 47 -45.44 -24.57 -4.99
CA SER A 47 -46.12 -23.97 -3.83
C SER A 47 -46.66 -22.55 -4.07
N LYS A 48 -46.04 -21.78 -4.98
CA LYS A 48 -46.47 -20.42 -5.36
C LYS A 48 -47.80 -20.41 -6.12
N GLU A 49 -48.18 -21.54 -6.72
CA GLU A 49 -49.41 -21.69 -7.51
C GLU A 49 -50.55 -22.28 -6.67
N SER A 50 -50.36 -22.46 -5.37
CA SER A 50 -51.38 -22.99 -4.45
C SER A 50 -52.70 -22.24 -4.51
N GLU A 51 -52.66 -20.91 -4.45
CA GLU A 51 -53.86 -20.06 -4.53
C GLU A 51 -54.54 -20.12 -5.91
N LYS A 52 -53.75 -20.21 -6.99
CA LYS A 52 -54.25 -20.36 -8.36
C LYS A 52 -54.98 -21.70 -8.55
N ILE A 53 -54.44 -22.78 -7.98
CA ILE A 53 -55.08 -24.11 -8.01
C ILE A 53 -56.45 -24.05 -7.36
N PHE A 54 -56.56 -23.46 -6.16
CA PHE A 54 -57.85 -23.29 -5.51
C PHE A 54 -58.78 -22.37 -6.30
N ALA A 55 -58.29 -21.30 -6.93
CA ALA A 55 -59.10 -20.38 -7.73
C ALA A 55 -59.66 -21.04 -9.01
N ILE A 56 -58.87 -21.83 -9.74
CA ILE A 56 -59.28 -22.52 -10.97
C ILE A 56 -60.34 -23.61 -10.68
N LEU A 57 -60.25 -24.21 -9.50
CA LEU A 57 -61.12 -25.30 -9.06
C LEU A 57 -62.34 -24.80 -8.26
N ARG A 58 -62.34 -23.54 -7.80
CA ARG A 58 -63.52 -22.87 -7.24
C ARG A 58 -64.60 -22.78 -8.33
N GLY A 59 -65.75 -23.39 -8.06
CA GLY A 59 -66.88 -23.45 -9.01
C GLY A 59 -66.99 -24.77 -9.79
N SER A 60 -66.09 -25.73 -9.56
CA SER A 60 -66.24 -27.11 -10.03
C SER A 60 -66.47 -28.08 -8.88
N CYS A 61 -67.22 -29.17 -9.10
CA CYS A 61 -67.48 -30.23 -8.12
C CYS A 61 -66.25 -31.10 -7.84
N TYR A 62 -65.10 -30.47 -7.55
CA TYR A 62 -63.82 -31.11 -7.28
C TYR A 62 -63.37 -30.76 -5.88
N THR A 63 -63.00 -31.78 -5.11
CA THR A 63 -62.44 -31.58 -3.77
C THR A 63 -60.93 -31.68 -3.87
N VAL A 64 -60.23 -30.61 -3.51
CA VAL A 64 -58.76 -30.57 -3.48
C VAL A 64 -58.27 -30.40 -2.06
N ASN A 65 -57.53 -31.41 -1.59
CA ASN A 65 -56.92 -31.42 -0.28
C ASN A 65 -55.40 -31.34 -0.42
N LYS A 66 -54.78 -30.45 0.36
CA LYS A 66 -53.33 -30.36 0.46
C LYS A 66 -52.83 -31.36 1.50
N TYR A 67 -52.20 -32.45 1.07
CA TYR A 67 -51.73 -33.52 1.96
C TYR A 67 -50.32 -33.27 2.52
N GLY A 68 -49.54 -32.38 1.90
CA GLY A 68 -48.26 -31.97 2.48
C GLY A 68 -47.39 -31.12 1.54
N SER A 69 -46.29 -30.63 2.08
CA SER A 69 -45.20 -30.05 1.29
C SER A 69 -44.09 -31.09 1.11
N VAL A 70 -43.56 -31.20 -0.11
CA VAL A 70 -42.50 -32.15 -0.49
C VAL A 70 -41.19 -31.39 -0.71
N GLY A 71 -40.05 -32.05 -0.46
CA GLY A 71 -38.72 -31.48 -0.70
C GLY A 71 -38.13 -30.70 0.49
N LEU A 72 -37.40 -29.62 0.19
CA LEU A 72 -36.60 -28.87 1.16
C LEU A 72 -37.46 -28.29 2.30
N LYS A 73 -38.70 -27.85 1.99
CA LYS A 73 -39.66 -27.35 2.98
C LYS A 73 -39.99 -28.37 4.07
N ARG A 74 -40.09 -29.66 3.76
CA ARG A 74 -40.34 -30.71 4.77
C ARG A 74 -39.12 -30.94 5.65
N ARG A 75 -37.90 -30.80 5.11
CA ARG A 75 -36.66 -30.88 5.89
C ARG A 75 -36.49 -29.66 6.80
N LEU A 76 -36.68 -28.45 6.28
CA LEU A 76 -36.69 -27.21 7.07
C LEU A 76 -37.77 -27.23 8.14
N GLN A 77 -39.01 -27.62 7.82
CA GLN A 77 -40.07 -27.72 8.83
C GLN A 77 -39.78 -28.79 9.89
N LYS A 78 -39.13 -29.90 9.55
CA LYS A 78 -38.69 -30.90 10.54
C LYS A 78 -37.55 -30.40 11.41
N LEU A 79 -36.62 -29.60 10.87
CA LEU A 79 -35.57 -28.95 11.65
C LEU A 79 -36.15 -27.87 12.59
N VAL A 80 -37.07 -27.04 12.09
CA VAL A 80 -37.72 -25.99 12.89
C VAL A 80 -38.64 -26.56 13.98
N LYS A 81 -39.24 -27.74 13.76
CA LYS A 81 -40.03 -28.44 14.79
C LYS A 81 -39.19 -29.03 15.92
N ARG A 82 -37.86 -29.03 15.83
CA ARG A 82 -36.98 -29.47 16.91
C ARG A 82 -36.49 -28.22 17.67
N PRO A 83 -37.09 -27.86 18.82
CA PRO A 83 -36.70 -26.67 19.56
C PRO A 83 -35.23 -26.72 19.97
N GLY A 84 -34.69 -27.92 20.25
CA GLY A 84 -33.26 -28.11 20.54
C GLY A 84 -32.33 -27.76 19.37
N ALA A 85 -32.75 -27.95 18.11
CA ALA A 85 -31.94 -27.58 16.96
C ALA A 85 -31.90 -26.06 16.76
N ILE A 86 -33.03 -25.38 17.00
CA ILE A 86 -33.08 -23.91 16.98
C ILE A 86 -32.27 -23.33 18.14
N ALA A 87 -32.43 -23.88 19.35
CA ALA A 87 -31.68 -23.43 20.52
C ALA A 87 -30.17 -23.63 20.33
N ALA A 88 -29.74 -24.76 19.77
CA ALA A 88 -28.34 -25.00 19.43
C ALA A 88 -27.84 -24.02 18.36
N ALA A 89 -28.62 -23.76 17.30
CA ALA A 89 -28.24 -22.80 16.26
C ALA A 89 -28.11 -21.38 16.82
N LEU A 90 -29.05 -20.95 17.68
CA LEU A 90 -28.98 -19.66 18.36
C LEU A 90 -27.77 -19.58 19.30
N LEU A 91 -27.50 -20.64 20.08
CA LEU A 91 -26.35 -20.70 20.98
C LEU A 91 -25.03 -20.64 20.21
N VAL A 92 -24.90 -21.33 19.07
CA VAL A 92 -23.72 -21.25 18.21
C VAL A 92 -23.56 -19.85 17.63
N CYS A 93 -24.64 -19.20 17.19
CA CYS A 93 -24.57 -17.82 16.69
C CYS A 93 -24.16 -16.85 17.80
N LEU A 94 -24.67 -17.02 19.02
CA LEU A 94 -24.34 -16.18 20.16
C LEU A 94 -22.88 -16.38 20.58
N LEU A 95 -22.40 -17.63 20.61
CA LEU A 95 -20.99 -17.94 20.86
C LEU A 95 -20.06 -17.38 19.78
N ALA A 96 -20.46 -17.46 18.50
CA ALA A 96 -19.68 -16.89 17.40
C ALA A 96 -19.64 -15.35 17.47
N ALA A 97 -20.76 -14.70 17.80
CA ALA A 97 -20.81 -13.26 18.01
C ALA A 97 -19.96 -12.84 19.21
N ALA A 98 -20.03 -13.57 20.33
CA ALA A 98 -19.18 -13.34 21.49
C ALA A 98 -17.70 -13.53 21.13
N ALA A 99 -17.34 -14.58 20.41
CA ALA A 99 -15.98 -14.84 19.96
C ALA A 99 -15.41 -13.68 19.11
N ASN A 100 -16.26 -12.99 18.32
CA ASN A 100 -15.84 -11.83 17.54
C ASN A 100 -15.53 -10.59 18.39
N LEU A 101 -16.02 -10.50 19.64
CA LEU A 101 -15.61 -9.43 20.57
C LEU A 101 -14.19 -9.66 21.09
N PHE A 102 -13.74 -10.92 21.17
CA PHE A 102 -12.47 -11.30 21.75
C PHE A 102 -11.33 -11.31 20.73
N VAL A 103 -10.12 -10.98 21.21
CA VAL A 103 -8.87 -11.16 20.45
C VAL A 103 -8.35 -12.57 20.69
N LEU A 104 -8.44 -13.44 19.69
CA LEU A 104 -8.01 -14.85 19.78
C LEU A 104 -6.60 -15.07 19.25
N ARG A 105 -6.06 -14.12 18.49
CA ARG A 105 -4.72 -14.19 17.92
C ARG A 105 -4.13 -12.80 17.81
N VAL A 106 -2.85 -12.67 18.13
CA VAL A 106 -2.07 -11.43 17.97
C VAL A 106 -0.98 -11.71 16.95
N GLU A 107 -0.97 -10.93 15.88
CA GLU A 107 0.08 -10.97 14.84
C GLU A 107 0.88 -9.68 14.91
N VAL A 108 2.21 -9.82 14.96
CA VAL A 108 3.14 -8.69 14.98
C VAL A 108 3.92 -8.71 13.67
N ASP A 109 3.60 -7.76 12.80
CA ASP A 109 4.28 -7.52 11.54
C ASP A 109 5.23 -6.31 11.69
N GLY A 110 6.46 -6.42 11.19
CA GLY A 110 7.38 -5.27 11.11
C GLY A 110 8.78 -5.54 11.63
N SER A 111 8.95 -6.17 12.80
CA SER A 111 10.25 -6.73 13.19
C SER A 111 10.18 -7.67 14.39
N VAL A 112 11.00 -8.73 14.33
CA VAL A 112 11.13 -9.76 15.38
C VAL A 112 11.66 -9.15 16.69
N ARG A 113 12.40 -8.03 16.61
CA ARG A 113 13.04 -7.37 17.74
C ARG A 113 12.03 -6.83 18.77
N TYR A 114 10.89 -6.31 18.31
CA TYR A 114 9.87 -5.73 19.18
C TYR A 114 8.78 -6.74 19.59
N ALA A 115 8.80 -7.98 19.09
CA ALA A 115 7.74 -8.95 19.32
C ALA A 115 7.53 -9.26 20.82
N SER A 116 8.60 -9.44 21.60
CA SER A 116 8.51 -9.72 23.04
C SER A 116 8.01 -8.51 23.83
N GLN A 117 8.56 -7.32 23.57
CA GLN A 117 8.16 -6.07 24.23
C GLN A 117 6.71 -5.71 23.93
N THR A 118 6.27 -5.95 22.69
CA THR A 118 4.87 -5.73 22.28
C THR A 118 3.93 -6.63 23.07
N GLN A 119 4.28 -7.90 23.26
CA GLN A 119 3.46 -8.83 24.06
C GLN A 119 3.39 -8.43 25.54
N GLU A 120 4.47 -7.90 26.12
CA GLU A 120 4.49 -7.40 27.49
C GLU A 120 3.58 -6.16 27.65
N ILE A 121 3.73 -5.16 26.77
CA ILE A 121 2.91 -3.94 26.79
C ILE A 121 1.43 -4.27 26.57
N LEU A 122 1.13 -5.19 25.65
CA LEU A 122 -0.23 -5.69 25.41
C LEU A 122 -0.82 -6.34 26.67
N ARG A 123 -0.04 -7.14 27.40
CA ARG A 123 -0.49 -7.78 28.65
C ARG A 123 -0.74 -6.76 29.77
N GLU A 124 0.13 -5.77 29.92
CA GLU A 124 -0.01 -4.74 30.96
C GLU A 124 -1.28 -3.90 30.78
N GLU A 125 -1.62 -3.55 29.53
CA GLU A 125 -2.82 -2.77 29.22
C GLU A 125 -4.09 -3.64 29.12
N GLY A 126 -3.98 -4.96 29.32
CA GLY A 126 -5.12 -5.88 29.33
C GLY A 126 -5.57 -6.39 27.96
N LEU A 127 -4.80 -6.16 26.89
CA LEU A 127 -5.00 -6.75 25.57
C LEU A 127 -4.21 -8.06 25.43
N TYR A 128 -4.65 -9.10 26.13
CA TYR A 128 -4.07 -10.45 26.02
C TYR A 128 -5.00 -11.39 25.22
N LEU A 129 -4.51 -12.58 24.90
CA LEU A 129 -5.31 -13.64 24.26
C LEU A 129 -6.59 -13.89 25.08
N PHE A 130 -7.76 -13.85 24.43
CA PHE A 130 -9.11 -13.92 25.03
C PHE A 130 -9.59 -12.66 25.77
N SER A 131 -8.93 -11.52 25.63
CA SER A 131 -9.44 -10.24 26.14
C SER A 131 -10.46 -9.61 25.18
N ALA A 132 -11.41 -8.86 25.74
CA ALA A 132 -12.37 -8.09 24.96
C ALA A 132 -11.65 -6.89 24.33
N TYR A 133 -11.79 -6.73 23.01
CA TYR A 133 -11.24 -5.57 22.32
C TYR A 133 -12.07 -4.33 22.63
N SER A 134 -11.40 -3.26 23.08
CA SER A 134 -11.99 -1.94 23.19
C SER A 134 -11.09 -0.92 22.50
N GLU A 135 -11.69 0.01 21.75
CA GLU A 135 -10.95 1.09 21.07
C GLU A 135 -10.11 1.91 22.06
N GLN A 136 -10.64 2.18 23.26
CA GLN A 136 -9.93 2.93 24.28
C GLN A 136 -8.65 2.21 24.76
N THR A 137 -8.69 0.88 24.87
CA THR A 137 -7.51 0.10 25.24
C THR A 137 -6.51 0.03 24.07
N ALA A 138 -7.00 -0.07 22.83
CA ALA A 138 -6.15 -0.04 21.64
C ALA A 138 -5.40 1.29 21.51
N GLU A 139 -6.06 2.42 21.76
CA GLU A 139 -5.41 3.74 21.76
C GLU A 139 -4.31 3.87 22.83
N ARG A 140 -4.55 3.36 24.05
CA ARG A 140 -3.54 3.36 25.12
C ARG A 140 -2.32 2.52 24.74
N VAL A 141 -2.54 1.32 24.22
CA VAL A 141 -1.46 0.45 23.73
C VAL A 141 -0.70 1.13 22.60
N ARG A 142 -1.39 1.74 21.64
CA ARG A 142 -0.75 2.48 20.53
C ARG A 142 0.14 3.60 21.05
N ALA A 143 -0.36 4.41 21.97
CA ALA A 143 0.38 5.51 22.57
C ALA A 143 1.64 5.02 23.32
N ARG A 144 1.56 3.84 23.95
CA ARG A 144 2.68 3.24 24.67
C ARG A 144 3.71 2.60 23.73
N LEU A 145 3.26 1.93 22.67
CA LEU A 145 4.13 1.37 21.64
C LEU A 145 4.85 2.48 20.84
N MET A 146 4.22 3.62 20.59
CA MET A 146 4.88 4.78 19.96
C MET A 146 5.99 5.40 20.82
N ARG A 147 6.05 5.12 22.14
CA ARG A 147 7.15 5.61 23.00
C ARG A 147 8.39 4.71 22.94
N LEU A 148 8.34 3.57 22.26
CA LEU A 148 9.50 2.71 22.07
C LEU A 148 10.51 3.37 21.13
N SER A 149 11.80 3.21 21.42
CA SER A 149 12.86 3.76 20.58
C SER A 149 12.97 3.02 19.24
N GLY A 150 13.06 3.80 18.16
CA GLY A 150 13.22 3.28 16.78
C GLY A 150 11.92 3.06 16.01
N VAL A 151 10.76 3.35 16.60
CA VAL A 151 9.46 3.20 15.95
C VAL A 151 8.97 4.55 15.42
N ALA A 152 8.77 4.68 14.10
CA ALA A 152 8.19 5.88 13.50
C ALA A 152 6.66 5.88 13.63
N PHE A 153 6.03 4.74 13.37
CA PHE A 153 4.58 4.63 13.41
C PHE A 153 4.14 3.22 13.82
N VAL A 154 3.03 3.15 14.56
CA VAL A 154 2.37 1.90 14.95
C VAL A 154 0.93 1.95 14.52
N THR A 155 0.52 0.92 13.79
CA THR A 155 -0.87 0.67 13.40
C THR A 155 -1.38 -0.55 14.15
N LEU A 156 -2.51 -0.39 14.84
CA LEU A 156 -3.23 -1.47 15.50
C LEU A 156 -4.57 -1.63 14.79
N GLU A 157 -4.77 -2.76 14.14
CA GLU A 157 -6.00 -3.07 13.41
C GLU A 157 -6.58 -4.40 13.90
N LYS A 158 -7.91 -4.43 14.04
CA LYS A 158 -8.63 -5.65 14.38
C LYS A 158 -9.31 -6.21 13.14
N GLU A 159 -8.83 -7.36 12.68
CA GLU A 159 -9.43 -8.15 11.62
C GLU A 159 -10.13 -9.38 12.22
N GLY A 160 -11.44 -9.26 12.47
CA GLY A 160 -12.23 -10.31 13.11
C GLY A 160 -11.73 -10.62 14.53
N CYS A 161 -11.22 -11.84 14.75
CA CYS A 161 -10.62 -12.24 16.03
C CYS A 161 -9.09 -12.06 16.08
N VAL A 162 -8.48 -11.46 15.05
CA VAL A 162 -7.02 -11.27 14.97
C VAL A 162 -6.70 -9.79 15.19
N LEU A 163 -5.80 -9.51 16.13
CA LEU A 163 -5.22 -8.18 16.33
C LEU A 163 -3.89 -8.13 15.58
N ARG A 164 -3.81 -7.29 14.56
CA ARG A 164 -2.62 -7.07 13.76
C ARG A 164 -1.92 -5.80 14.24
N VAL A 165 -0.69 -5.94 14.69
CA VAL A 165 0.19 -4.85 15.09
C VAL A 165 1.25 -4.68 14.01
N THR A 166 1.21 -3.57 13.29
CA THR A 166 2.19 -3.27 12.25
C THR A 166 3.12 -2.17 12.75
N PHE A 167 4.42 -2.47 12.78
CA PHE A 167 5.47 -1.50 13.07
C PHE A 167 6.03 -0.94 11.78
N GLN A 168 6.06 0.39 11.69
CA GLN A 168 6.86 1.11 10.73
C GLN A 168 8.08 1.64 11.46
N GLU A 169 9.23 1.04 11.20
CA GLU A 169 10.50 1.51 11.74
C GLU A 169 10.84 2.86 11.10
N SER A 170 11.36 3.77 11.91
CA SER A 170 11.92 4.98 11.35
C SER A 170 13.20 4.56 10.64
N GLU A 171 13.21 4.57 9.31
CA GLU A 171 14.48 4.75 8.61
C GLU A 171 15.03 6.07 9.15
N GLU A 172 16.06 5.99 9.99
CA GLU A 172 16.93 7.13 10.21
C GLU A 172 17.47 7.46 8.82
N THR A 173 16.80 8.37 8.09
CA THR A 173 17.45 9.08 6.99
C THR A 173 18.75 9.56 7.59
N PRO A 174 19.93 9.08 7.13
CA PRO A 174 21.17 9.53 7.69
C PRO A 174 21.16 11.04 7.55
N VAL A 175 21.23 11.75 8.68
CA VAL A 175 21.40 13.20 8.67
C VAL A 175 22.58 13.41 7.72
N PRO A 176 22.41 14.13 6.59
CA PRO A 176 23.53 14.33 5.67
C PRO A 176 24.65 14.88 6.54
N GLN A 177 25.81 14.22 6.55
CA GLN A 177 26.98 14.68 7.31
C GLN A 177 27.22 16.12 6.87
N ARG A 178 26.75 17.08 7.66
CA ARG A 178 26.85 18.50 7.33
C ARG A 178 28.32 18.83 7.44
N GLU A 179 28.94 19.09 6.32
CA GLU A 179 30.36 19.41 6.30
C GLU A 179 30.59 20.68 7.11
N THR A 180 31.56 20.63 8.00
CA THR A 180 31.83 21.72 8.95
C THR A 180 32.62 22.85 8.29
N GLN A 181 33.26 22.58 7.14
CA GLN A 181 34.26 23.43 6.52
C GLN A 181 34.11 23.44 5.00
N LEU A 182 34.30 24.62 4.40
CA LEU A 182 34.42 24.80 2.95
C LEU A 182 35.92 24.91 2.60
N THR A 183 36.42 23.96 1.81
CA THR A 183 37.82 23.92 1.36
C THR A 183 37.92 24.14 -0.14
N ALA A 184 38.91 24.92 -0.60
CA ALA A 184 39.18 25.13 -2.02
C ALA A 184 39.80 23.86 -2.64
N PRO A 185 39.20 23.24 -3.67
CA PRO A 185 39.75 22.05 -4.32
C PRO A 185 40.88 22.38 -5.32
N CYS A 186 41.01 23.64 -5.74
CA CYS A 186 41.98 24.08 -6.74
C CYS A 186 42.56 25.44 -6.36
N ASP A 187 43.77 25.72 -6.85
CA ASP A 187 44.37 27.06 -6.75
C ASP A 187 43.60 28.05 -7.64
N GLY A 188 43.33 29.25 -7.13
CA GLY A 188 42.57 30.24 -7.89
C GLY A 188 42.43 31.58 -7.18
N VAL A 189 41.76 32.53 -7.83
CA VAL A 189 41.37 33.81 -7.22
C VAL A 189 39.90 33.70 -6.80
N LEU A 190 39.61 34.01 -5.54
CA LEU A 190 38.24 34.05 -5.02
C LEU A 190 37.53 35.29 -5.60
N GLN A 191 36.47 35.10 -6.38
CA GLN A 191 35.69 36.21 -6.94
C GLN A 191 34.54 36.64 -6.03
N GLU A 192 33.85 35.67 -5.45
CA GLU A 192 32.65 35.91 -4.64
C GLU A 192 32.62 34.91 -3.49
N LEU A 193 32.33 35.38 -2.27
CA LEU A 193 32.17 34.54 -1.10
C LEU A 193 30.94 34.96 -0.30
N THR A 194 29.90 34.13 -0.34
CA THR A 194 28.70 34.32 0.47
C THR A 194 28.69 33.32 1.62
N VAL A 195 28.89 33.79 2.85
CA VAL A 195 28.76 32.97 4.06
C VAL A 195 27.45 33.32 4.75
N LEU A 196 26.51 32.37 4.81
CA LEU A 196 25.25 32.53 5.54
C LEU A 196 25.42 32.14 7.02
N ARG A 197 26.31 31.18 7.29
CA ARG A 197 26.56 30.64 8.64
C ARG A 197 28.01 30.18 8.77
N GLY A 198 28.68 30.52 9.86
CA GLY A 198 30.13 30.36 10.06
C GLY A 198 30.95 31.64 9.88
N VAL A 199 32.28 31.49 9.93
CA VAL A 199 33.25 32.58 9.84
C VAL A 199 33.99 32.52 8.50
N PRO A 200 34.00 33.58 7.68
CA PRO A 200 34.83 33.67 6.50
C PRO A 200 36.31 33.84 6.89
N LEU A 201 37.17 33.00 6.33
CA LEU A 201 38.63 33.05 6.58
C LEU A 201 39.40 33.80 5.49
N VAL A 202 38.76 34.09 4.36
CA VAL A 202 39.37 34.66 3.15
C VAL A 202 38.48 35.79 2.62
N GLN A 203 39.07 36.82 2.03
CA GLN A 203 38.33 37.94 1.42
C GLN A 203 38.22 37.80 -0.11
N GLU A 204 37.19 38.41 -0.68
CA GLU A 204 37.02 38.49 -2.13
C GLU A 204 38.23 39.18 -2.78
N GLY A 205 38.77 38.57 -3.83
CA GLY A 205 39.98 38.99 -4.53
C GLY A 205 41.28 38.34 -4.06
N GLU A 206 41.25 37.54 -3.00
CA GLU A 206 42.43 36.85 -2.47
C GLU A 206 42.79 35.60 -3.31
N LYS A 207 44.09 35.32 -3.41
CA LYS A 207 44.60 34.08 -4.03
C LYS A 207 44.50 32.95 -3.02
N VAL A 208 43.78 31.90 -3.38
CA VAL A 208 43.61 30.70 -2.55
C VAL A 208 44.37 29.53 -3.15
N SER A 209 45.00 28.74 -2.29
CA SER A 209 45.67 27.50 -2.69
C SER A 209 44.75 26.29 -2.54
N ALA A 210 45.02 25.23 -3.29
CA ALA A 210 44.33 23.94 -3.14
C ALA A 210 44.49 23.42 -1.70
N GLY A 211 43.36 23.10 -1.05
CA GLY A 211 43.31 22.69 0.35
C GLY A 211 43.15 23.83 1.36
N GLN A 212 43.09 25.10 0.93
CA GLN A 212 42.88 26.23 1.83
C GLN A 212 41.41 26.32 2.27
N LYS A 213 41.19 26.55 3.57
CA LYS A 213 39.85 26.76 4.14
C LYS A 213 39.32 28.14 3.77
N LEU A 214 38.14 28.19 3.18
CA LEU A 214 37.44 29.42 2.78
C LEU A 214 36.45 29.89 3.86
N ALA A 215 35.74 28.94 4.48
CA ALA A 215 34.82 29.18 5.58
C ALA A 215 34.87 28.04 6.60
N ASP A 216 34.79 28.39 7.89
CA ASP A 216 34.80 27.44 9.01
C ASP A 216 33.57 27.69 9.91
N CYS A 217 33.21 26.72 10.75
CA CYS A 217 32.01 26.80 11.59
C CYS A 217 32.13 27.75 12.81
N GLY A 218 33.31 28.29 13.09
CA GLY A 218 33.53 29.16 14.26
C GLY A 218 33.36 28.44 15.61
N GLU A 219 33.81 29.06 16.70
CA GLU A 219 33.62 28.55 18.06
C GLU A 219 32.16 28.76 18.49
N GLY A 220 31.30 27.79 18.18
CA GLY A 220 29.91 27.76 18.68
C GLY A 220 28.86 27.21 17.71
N GLU A 221 29.15 27.08 16.41
CA GLU A 221 28.20 26.54 15.44
C GLU A 221 28.61 25.14 14.95
N SER A 222 27.63 24.25 14.77
CA SER A 222 27.91 22.85 14.37
C SER A 222 28.10 22.66 12.86
N PHE A 223 27.78 23.66 12.03
CA PHE A 223 27.89 23.56 10.58
C PHE A 223 28.06 24.93 9.93
N ALA A 224 28.89 25.01 8.89
CA ALA A 224 29.04 26.19 8.04
C ALA A 224 28.08 26.09 6.84
N VAL A 225 27.54 27.23 6.39
CA VAL A 225 26.79 27.36 5.14
C VAL A 225 27.43 28.46 4.32
N ALA A 226 28.13 28.09 3.26
CA ALA A 226 28.89 29.02 2.45
C ALA A 226 28.89 28.64 0.98
N ARG A 227 28.92 29.66 0.11
CA ARG A 227 29.05 29.55 -1.33
C ARG A 227 30.26 30.38 -1.78
N ALA A 228 31.12 29.79 -2.60
CA ALA A 228 32.30 30.46 -3.16
C ALA A 228 32.34 30.29 -4.69
N VAL A 229 32.82 31.32 -5.37
CA VAL A 229 33.15 31.26 -6.80
C VAL A 229 34.64 31.50 -6.97
N LEU A 230 35.36 30.49 -7.46
CA LEU A 230 36.80 30.58 -7.73
C LEU A 230 37.04 30.75 -9.22
N SER A 231 37.91 31.68 -9.59
CA SER A 231 38.49 31.78 -10.93
C SER A 231 39.81 31.02 -10.95
N CYS A 232 39.83 29.87 -11.61
CA CYS A 232 41.00 29.00 -11.72
C CYS A 232 41.59 29.07 -13.12
N GLU A 233 42.92 28.95 -13.20
CA GLU A 233 43.66 28.81 -14.46
C GLU A 233 44.21 27.40 -14.57
N GLY A 234 43.73 26.63 -15.55
CA GLY A 234 44.23 25.30 -15.87
C GLY A 234 45.08 25.34 -17.14
N VAL A 235 46.30 24.79 -17.06
CA VAL A 235 47.15 24.56 -18.24
C VAL A 235 47.15 23.08 -18.55
N TYR A 236 46.54 22.69 -19.68
CA TYR A 236 46.48 21.30 -20.12
C TYR A 236 47.28 21.12 -21.40
N THR A 237 48.25 20.20 -21.35
CA THR A 237 49.08 19.83 -22.51
C THR A 237 48.58 18.52 -23.10
N TYR A 238 48.31 18.52 -24.40
CA TYR A 238 47.86 17.33 -25.12
C TYR A 238 48.73 17.09 -26.35
N ALA A 239 49.25 15.88 -26.49
CA ALA A 239 49.89 15.41 -27.71
C ALA A 239 48.83 14.83 -28.65
N CYS A 240 48.75 15.33 -29.89
CA CYS A 240 47.90 14.75 -30.94
C CYS A 240 48.71 14.47 -32.21
N GLY A 241 48.44 13.33 -32.85
CA GLY A 241 49.09 12.87 -34.08
C GLY A 241 48.48 13.44 -35.37
N ASP A 242 47.21 13.83 -35.36
CA ASP A 242 46.48 14.27 -36.55
C ASP A 242 46.07 15.74 -36.47
N ALA A 243 46.24 16.48 -37.58
CA ALA A 243 46.06 17.93 -37.63
C ALA A 243 44.60 18.39 -37.78
N GLN A 244 43.70 17.55 -38.32
CA GLN A 244 42.30 17.91 -38.56
C GLN A 244 41.42 17.50 -37.37
N GLY A 245 40.88 18.49 -36.64
CA GLY A 245 39.97 18.28 -35.51
C GLY A 245 40.63 18.13 -34.13
N ALA A 246 41.97 18.06 -34.06
CA ALA A 246 42.70 17.96 -32.78
C ALA A 246 42.47 19.17 -31.86
N LYS A 247 42.32 20.38 -32.42
CA LYS A 247 42.03 21.61 -31.65
C LYS A 247 40.72 21.51 -30.87
N ALA A 248 39.64 21.12 -31.53
CA ALA A 248 38.32 21.01 -30.90
C ALA A 248 38.28 19.91 -29.83
N ARG A 249 38.93 18.77 -30.10
CA ARG A 249 39.03 17.66 -29.12
C ARG A 249 39.87 18.02 -27.90
N ALA A 250 40.95 18.78 -28.07
CA ALA A 250 41.78 19.26 -26.96
C ALA A 250 41.00 20.23 -26.07
N VAL A 251 40.23 21.16 -26.66
CA VAL A 251 39.38 22.09 -25.91
C VAL A 251 38.26 21.35 -25.17
N ALA A 252 37.56 20.42 -25.83
CA ALA A 252 36.50 19.65 -25.18
C ALA A 252 37.01 18.81 -23.99
N LYS A 253 38.19 18.19 -24.12
CA LYS A 253 38.83 17.47 -23.00
C LYS A 253 39.24 18.40 -21.87
N ALA A 254 39.79 19.58 -22.17
CA ALA A 254 40.17 20.56 -21.16
C ALA A 254 38.95 21.08 -20.38
N VAL A 255 37.85 21.40 -21.07
CA VAL A 255 36.58 21.81 -20.43
C VAL A 255 36.04 20.69 -19.55
N PHE A 256 36.02 19.46 -20.04
CA PHE A 256 35.55 18.30 -19.28
C PHE A 256 36.36 18.05 -18.00
N LEU A 257 37.69 18.17 -18.07
CA LEU A 257 38.56 17.97 -16.90
C LEU A 257 38.49 19.12 -15.89
N SER A 258 38.19 20.34 -16.35
CA SER A 258 38.11 21.51 -15.45
C SER A 258 36.85 21.54 -14.57
N GLY A 259 35.77 20.86 -14.98
CA GLY A 259 34.52 20.76 -14.20
C GLY A 259 33.77 22.08 -13.96
N GLY A 260 34.27 23.21 -14.46
CA GLY A 260 33.69 24.55 -14.27
C GLY A 260 33.19 25.18 -15.57
N THR A 261 32.48 26.29 -15.45
CA THR A 261 32.06 27.09 -16.61
C THR A 261 33.26 27.83 -17.19
N PRO A 262 33.66 27.58 -18.46
CA PRO A 262 34.80 28.23 -19.06
C PRO A 262 34.50 29.71 -19.39
N VAL A 263 35.40 30.62 -19.02
CA VAL A 263 35.28 32.06 -19.28
C VAL A 263 36.15 32.49 -20.45
N LYS A 264 37.38 31.97 -20.54
CA LYS A 264 38.32 32.23 -21.65
C LYS A 264 39.21 31.01 -21.90
N TYR A 265 39.54 30.76 -23.17
CA TYR A 265 40.52 29.75 -23.56
C TYR A 265 41.53 30.31 -24.56
N GLU A 266 42.81 30.06 -24.33
CA GLU A 266 43.89 30.33 -25.27
C GLU A 266 44.55 29.01 -25.67
N VAL A 267 44.79 28.83 -26.97
CA VAL A 267 45.42 27.62 -27.51
C VAL A 267 46.76 28.01 -28.11
N ALA A 268 47.84 27.63 -27.44
CA ALA A 268 49.20 27.78 -27.95
C ALA A 268 49.63 26.49 -28.67
N LEU A 269 50.18 26.66 -29.87
CA LEU A 269 50.76 25.59 -30.68
C LEU A 269 52.28 25.66 -30.53
N THR A 270 52.88 24.65 -29.90
CA THR A 270 54.33 24.50 -29.89
C THR A 270 54.67 23.22 -30.65
N GLY A 271 55.18 23.37 -31.88
CA GLY A 271 55.44 22.25 -32.78
C GLY A 271 56.80 22.31 -33.44
N GLY A 272 57.60 21.27 -33.22
CA GLY A 272 58.79 20.94 -34.01
C GLY A 272 59.00 19.42 -33.98
N GLY A 273 58.83 18.75 -35.12
CA GLY A 273 59.22 17.33 -35.31
C GLY A 273 58.16 16.26 -35.04
N GLY A 274 57.04 16.24 -35.78
CA GLY A 274 56.17 15.05 -35.89
C GLY A 274 55.25 14.73 -34.70
N LYS A 275 55.24 15.56 -33.64
CA LYS A 275 54.26 15.53 -32.55
C LYS A 275 53.75 16.96 -32.32
N PHE A 276 52.47 17.23 -32.57
CA PHE A 276 51.88 18.53 -32.27
C PHE A 276 51.46 18.54 -30.80
N LEU A 277 52.15 19.34 -29.99
CA LEU A 277 51.77 19.61 -28.61
C LEU A 277 50.83 20.83 -28.60
N TYR A 278 49.59 20.60 -28.19
CA TYR A 278 48.59 21.63 -27.97
C TYR A 278 48.59 21.97 -26.48
N THR A 279 48.97 23.20 -26.15
CA THR A 279 48.86 23.72 -24.78
C THR A 279 47.62 24.59 -24.72
N VAL A 280 46.59 24.11 -24.01
CA VAL A 280 45.34 24.85 -23.79
C VAL A 280 45.43 25.50 -22.42
N ARG A 281 45.41 26.83 -22.38
CA ARG A 281 45.23 27.60 -21.14
C ARG A 281 43.75 27.92 -21.02
N LEU A 282 43.13 27.52 -19.93
CA LEU A 282 41.70 27.69 -19.72
C LEU A 282 41.45 28.40 -18.38
N GLN A 283 40.76 29.53 -18.44
CA GLN A 283 40.20 30.21 -17.28
C GLN A 283 38.77 29.69 -17.07
N TYR A 284 38.52 29.04 -15.95
CA TYR A 284 37.19 28.53 -15.59
C TYR A 284 36.73 29.07 -14.24
N LEU A 285 35.43 29.26 -14.11
CA LEU A 285 34.77 29.56 -12.85
C LEU A 285 34.27 28.27 -12.22
N LEU A 286 34.79 27.98 -11.04
CA LEU A 286 34.38 26.86 -10.20
C LEU A 286 33.43 27.38 -9.11
N ARG A 287 32.19 26.90 -9.12
CA ARG A 287 31.21 27.21 -8.09
C ARG A 287 31.26 26.12 -7.02
N LEU A 288 31.45 26.51 -5.78
CA LEU A 288 31.56 25.62 -4.63
C LEU A 288 30.50 26.02 -3.61
N GLY A 289 29.88 25.02 -2.98
CA GLY A 289 28.90 25.24 -1.93
C GLY A 289 29.01 24.15 -0.87
N VAL A 290 28.90 24.52 0.40
CA VAL A 290 28.79 23.60 1.52
C VAL A 290 27.49 23.88 2.25
N ASN A 291 26.68 22.84 2.43
CA ASN A 291 25.35 22.87 3.06
C ASN A 291 24.41 23.97 2.52
N PHE A 292 24.70 24.49 1.32
CA PHE A 292 23.86 25.44 0.61
C PHE A 292 22.86 24.61 -0.18
N GLY A 293 21.55 24.83 0.02
CA GLY A 293 20.54 24.12 -0.74
C GLY A 293 20.79 24.31 -2.23
N GLU A 294 20.84 23.20 -2.98
CA GLU A 294 20.80 23.23 -4.44
C GLU A 294 19.47 23.85 -4.84
N ASN A 295 19.44 25.18 -4.97
CA ASN A 295 18.43 25.80 -5.79
C ASN A 295 18.93 25.69 -7.23
N GLU A 296 18.23 24.84 -7.97
CA GLU A 296 18.24 24.70 -9.42
C GLU A 296 18.45 26.02 -10.18
#